data_AF-A0A9D8SZ97-F1
#
_entry.id   AF-A0A9D8SZ97-F1
#
_cell.length_a   1.000
_cell.length_b   1.000
_cell.length_c   1.000
_cell.angle_alpha   90.00
_cell.angle_beta   90.00
_cell.angle_gamma   90.00
#
_symmetry.space_group_name_H-M   'P 1'
#
loop_
_entity.id
_entity.type
_entity.pdbx_description
1 polymer ?
#
loop_
_entity_poly.entity_id
_entity_poly.type
_entity_poly.pdbx_seq_one_letter_code
_entity_poly.pdbx_strand_id
1 'polypeptide(L)'
;MAIQKTAAGKVDKRTKEYKEMVERAKKARAAQKKTTIKKSTNTTRRQDGRLDQRTKAGKEAAARMAKARKAKGSLKNKLKKLFS
;
A
#
# COMPACT_ATOMS: atom_id res chain seq x y z
N MET A 1 17.99 -25.27 16.21
CA MET A 1 19.16 -24.68 16.91
C MET A 1 18.66 -23.58 17.83
N ALA A 2 19.04 -23.63 19.11
CA ALA A 2 18.69 -22.59 20.07
C ALA A 2 19.48 -21.30 19.76
N ILE A 3 18.84 -20.14 19.94
CA ILE A 3 19.51 -18.85 19.77
C ILE A 3 20.42 -18.64 20.97
N GLN A 4 21.72 -18.49 20.72
CA GLN A 4 22.69 -18.27 21.78
C GLN A 4 22.51 -16.90 22.44
N LYS A 5 22.70 -16.88 23.76
CA LYS A 5 22.64 -15.67 24.58
C LYS A 5 24.02 -15.32 25.11
N THR A 6 24.29 -14.04 25.26
CA THR A 6 25.46 -13.52 25.95
C THR A 6 25.34 -13.77 27.45
N ALA A 7 26.45 -13.63 28.19
CA ALA A 7 26.46 -13.73 29.65
C ALA A 7 25.46 -12.77 30.33
N ALA A 8 25.14 -11.64 29.68
CA ALA A 8 24.12 -10.69 30.12
C ALA A 8 22.68 -11.11 29.78
N GLY A 9 22.46 -12.34 29.30
CA GLY A 9 21.15 -12.89 28.94
C GLY A 9 20.55 -12.36 27.63
N LYS A 10 21.22 -11.44 26.94
CA LYS A 10 20.77 -10.89 25.65
C LYS A 10 21.13 -11.82 24.51
N VAL A 11 20.38 -11.78 23.41
CA VAL A 11 20.73 -12.55 22.19
C VAL A 11 22.09 -12.11 21.66
N ASP A 12 22.98 -13.07 21.38
CA ASP A 12 24.29 -12.79 20.81
C ASP A 12 24.18 -12.52 19.30
N LYS A 13 24.50 -11.28 18.91
CA LYS A 13 24.39 -10.80 17.53
C LYS A 13 25.50 -11.31 16.61
N ARG A 14 26.57 -11.88 17.17
CA ARG A 14 27.74 -12.32 16.42
C ARG A 14 27.54 -13.70 15.79
N THR A 15 26.58 -14.46 16.31
CA THR A 15 26.37 -15.85 15.89
C THR A 15 25.65 -15.94 14.55
N LYS A 16 25.82 -17.09 13.88
CA LYS A 16 25.24 -17.34 12.56
C LYS A 16 23.71 -17.40 12.64
N GLU A 17 23.19 -18.00 13.70
CA GLU A 17 21.76 -18.18 13.94
C GLU A 17 21.03 -16.85 14.05
N TYR A 18 21.62 -15.85 14.73
CA TYR A 18 21.05 -14.51 14.81
C TYR A 18 20.99 -13.84 13.43
N LYS A 19 22.08 -13.91 12.67
CA LYS A 19 22.16 -13.30 11.32
C LYS A 19 21.14 -13.95 10.37
N GLU A 20 21.02 -15.27 10.39
CA GLU A 20 20.02 -16.00 9.61
C GLU A 20 18.58 -15.62 10.00
N MET A 21 18.28 -15.49 11.30
CA MET A 21 16.97 -15.06 11.75
C MET A 21 16.62 -13.67 11.24
N VAL A 22 17.58 -12.73 11.30
CA VAL A 22 17.40 -11.36 10.78
C VAL A 22 17.14 -11.37 9.28
N GLU A 23 17.88 -12.16 8.50
CA GLU A 23 17.68 -12.25 7.05
C GLU A 23 16.33 -12.91 6.70
N ARG A 24 15.91 -13.95 7.42
CA ARG A 24 14.56 -14.54 7.25
C ARG A 24 13.47 -13.52 7.56
N ALA A 25 13.62 -12.74 8.65
CA ALA A 25 12.67 -11.70 9.02
C ALA A 25 12.61 -10.57 7.97
N LYS A 26 13.77 -10.14 7.43
CA LYS A 26 13.82 -9.17 6.33
C LYS A 26 13.12 -9.70 5.08
N LYS A 27 13.38 -10.96 4.69
CA LYS A 27 12.74 -11.60 3.54
C LYS A 27 11.23 -11.72 3.71
N ALA A 28 10.76 -12.11 4.89
CA ALA A 28 9.34 -12.16 5.23
C ALA A 28 8.67 -10.77 5.14
N ARG A 29 9.30 -9.73 5.68
CA ARG A 29 8.81 -8.34 5.57
C ARG A 29 8.77 -7.86 4.11
N ALA A 30 9.77 -8.21 3.31
CA ALA A 30 9.79 -7.87 1.88
C ALA A 30 8.69 -8.59 1.10
N ALA A 31 8.43 -9.87 1.41
CA ALA A 31 7.33 -10.64 0.82
C ALA A 31 5.95 -10.04 1.17
N GLN A 32 5.74 -9.61 2.42
CA GLN A 32 4.51 -8.92 2.83
C GLN A 32 4.31 -7.55 2.16
N LYS A 33 5.40 -6.82 1.87
CA LYS A 33 5.32 -5.60 1.06
C LYS A 33 4.87 -5.87 -0.37
N LYS A 34 5.23 -7.02 -0.96
CA LYS A 34 4.82 -7.38 -2.32
C LYS A 34 3.32 -7.74 -2.42
N THR A 35 2.70 -8.23 -1.35
CA THR A 35 1.27 -8.58 -1.35
C THR A 35 0.35 -7.40 -1.00
N THR A 36 0.86 -6.38 -0.32
CA THR A 36 0.07 -5.18 0.07
C THR A 36 0.20 -4.01 -0.90
N ILE A 37 1.21 -4.00 -1.79
CA ILE A 37 1.28 -3.02 -2.88
C ILE A 37 0.50 -3.59 -4.07
N LYS A 38 -0.83 -3.46 -4.02
CA LYS A 38 -1.57 -3.22 -5.27
C LYS A 38 -0.90 -2.02 -5.90
N LYS A 39 -0.15 -2.25 -6.98
CA LYS A 39 0.55 -1.25 -7.81
C LYS A 39 -0.35 -0.02 -7.91
N SER A 40 -0.16 0.97 -7.03
CA SER A 40 -0.82 2.26 -7.20
C SER A 40 -0.20 2.77 -8.47
N THR A 41 -0.97 2.75 -9.56
CA THR A 41 -0.60 3.48 -10.76
C THR A 41 -0.17 4.86 -10.27
N ASN A 42 1.10 5.21 -10.50
CA ASN A 42 1.61 6.57 -10.39
C ASN A 42 0.82 7.41 -11.39
N THR A 43 -0.44 7.67 -11.08
CA THR A 43 -1.27 8.54 -11.90
C THR A 43 -0.91 9.93 -11.45
N THR A 44 -0.02 10.54 -12.22
CA THR A 44 0.48 11.89 -11.99
C THR A 44 -0.71 12.81 -11.74
N ARG A 45 -0.67 13.52 -10.61
CA ARG A 45 -1.64 14.55 -10.27
C ARG A 45 -1.09 15.89 -10.70
N ARG A 46 -1.96 16.78 -11.16
CA ARG A 46 -1.60 18.16 -11.47
C ARG A 46 -1.37 18.93 -10.17
N GLN A 47 -0.83 20.15 -10.27
CA GLN A 47 -0.61 21.03 -9.11
C GLN A 47 -1.90 21.34 -8.32
N ASP A 48 -3.05 21.32 -9.00
CA ASP A 48 -4.39 21.48 -8.40
C ASP A 48 -4.90 20.21 -7.65
N GLY A 49 -4.08 19.15 -7.59
CA GLY A 49 -4.42 17.88 -6.93
C GLY A 49 -5.35 16.96 -7.73
N ARG A 50 -5.78 17.35 -8.93
CA ARG A 50 -6.64 16.53 -9.82
C ARG A 50 -5.79 15.54 -10.63
N LEU A 51 -6.43 14.47 -11.10
CA LEU A 51 -5.77 13.50 -12.00
C LEU A 51 -5.42 14.18 -13.34
N ASP A 52 -4.19 13.96 -13.82
CA ASP A 52 -3.78 14.47 -15.12
C ASP A 52 -4.35 13.64 -16.29
N GLN A 53 -5.52 14.05 -16.79
CA GLN A 53 -6.20 13.40 -17.91
C GLN A 53 -5.54 13.64 -19.28
N ARG A 54 -4.42 14.37 -19.35
CA ARG A 54 -3.61 14.43 -20.56
C ARG A 54 -2.90 13.10 -20.81
N THR A 55 -2.64 12.33 -19.76
CA THR A 55 -1.99 11.01 -19.83
C THR A 55 -3.01 9.88 -20.00
N LYS A 56 -2.61 8.78 -20.66
CA LYS A 56 -3.44 7.57 -20.80
C LYS A 56 -3.86 7.02 -19.43
N ALA A 57 -2.91 6.95 -18.49
CA ALA A 57 -3.16 6.50 -17.12
C ALA A 57 -4.16 7.39 -16.38
N GLY A 58 -4.11 8.71 -16.58
CA GLY A 58 -5.06 9.65 -15.99
C GLY A 58 -6.47 9.51 -16.54
N LYS A 59 -6.63 9.31 -17.85
CA LYS A 59 -7.94 9.05 -18.48
C LYS A 59 -8.58 7.77 -17.94
N GLU A 60 -7.81 6.69 -17.87
CA GLU A 60 -8.28 5.40 -17.35
C GLU A 60 -8.68 5.49 -15.87
N ALA A 61 -7.89 6.18 -15.04
CA ALA A 61 -8.20 6.39 -13.64
C ALA A 61 -9.47 7.25 -13.45
N ALA A 62 -9.66 8.29 -14.25
CA ALA A 62 -10.87 9.12 -14.23
C ALA A 62 -12.11 8.31 -14.61
N ALA A 63 -12.03 7.46 -15.64
CA ALA A 63 -13.13 6.58 -16.05
C ALA A 63 -13.49 5.55 -14.96
N ARG A 64 -12.50 4.93 -14.31
CA ARG A 64 -12.73 4.01 -13.18
C ARG A 64 -13.41 4.73 -12.00
N MET A 65 -12.97 5.94 -11.67
CA MET A 65 -13.60 6.77 -10.62
C MET A 65 -15.04 7.13 -10.96
N ALA A 66 -15.33 7.49 -12.22
CA ALA A 66 -16.69 7.80 -12.67
C ALA A 66 -17.61 6.58 -12.54
N LYS A 67 -17.16 5.39 -12.98
CA LYS A 67 -17.91 4.14 -12.83
C LYS A 67 -18.20 3.81 -11.37
N ALA A 68 -17.22 3.97 -10.48
CA ALA A 68 -17.39 3.76 -9.04
C ALA A 68 -18.39 4.75 -8.42
N ARG A 69 -18.37 6.03 -8.82
CA ARG A 69 -19.33 7.04 -8.35
C ARG A 69 -20.77 6.72 -8.78
N LYS A 70 -20.95 6.25 -10.02
CA LYS A 70 -22.25 5.80 -10.52
C LYS A 70 -22.77 4.60 -9.73
N ALA A 71 -21.91 3.59 -9.51
CA ALA A 71 -22.26 2.40 -8.73
C ALA A 71 -22.67 2.73 -7.28
N LYS A 72 -22.02 3.72 -6.65
CA LYS A 72 -22.35 4.18 -5.30
C LYS A 72 -23.63 5.04 -5.22
N GLY A 73 -24.36 5.22 -6.31
CA GLY A 73 -25.56 6.06 -6.34
C GLY A 73 -25.28 7.52 -5.92
N SER A 74 -24.08 8.03 -6.20
CA SER A 74 -23.64 9.33 -5.66
C SER A 74 -24.60 10.47 -6.00
N LEU A 75 -25.22 10.47 -7.18
CA LEU A 75 -26.21 11.46 -7.56
C LEU A 75 -27.47 11.37 -6.69
N LYS A 76 -28.00 10.17 -6.49
CA LYS A 76 -29.15 9.92 -5.60
C LYS A 76 -28.86 10.38 -4.17
N ASN A 77 -27.66 10.10 -3.65
CA ASN A 77 -27.27 10.52 -2.30
C ASN A 77 -27.09 12.04 -2.19
N LYS A 78 -26.55 12.69 -3.24
CA LYS A 78 -26.46 14.16 -3.30
C LYS A 78 -27.84 14.80 -3.33
N LEU A 79 -28.74 14.30 -4.17
CA LEU A 79 -30.12 14.78 -4.25
C LEU A 79 -30.84 14.59 -2.92
N LYS A 80 -30.70 13.40 -2.30
CA LYS A 80 -31.24 13.16 -0.96
C LYS A 80 -30.75 14.21 0.03
N LYS A 81 -29.46 14.54 0.06
CA LYS A 81 -28.90 15.53 0.99
C LYS A 81 -29.32 16.98 0.70
N LEU A 82 -29.58 17.32 -0.57
CA LEU A 82 -29.97 18.67 -0.97
C LEU A 82 -31.45 18.96 -0.68
N PHE A 83 -32.28 17.91 -0.68
CA PHE A 83 -33.73 18.01 -0.52
C PHE A 83 -34.25 17.22 0.71
N SER A 84 -33.36 16.92 1.66
CA SER A 84 -33.70 16.35 2.98
C SER A 84 -33.57 17.41 4.06
#